data_AF-A0A4V2DW51-F1
#
_entry.id   AF-A0A4V2DW51-F1
#
_cell.length_a   1.000
_cell.length_b   1.000
_cell.length_c   1.000
_cell.angle_alpha   90.00
_cell.angle_beta   90.00
_cell.angle_gamma   90.00
#
_symmetry.space_group_name_H-M   'P 1'
#
loop_
_entity.id
_entity.type
_entity.pdbx_description
1 polymer ?
#
loop_
_entity_poly.entity_id
_entity_poly.type
_entity_poly.pdbx_seq_one_letter_code
_entity_poly.pdbx_strand_id
1 'polypeptide(L)' 'GSFLLAAGAKGKRFALPNAEVMIHQPLGGAQGQATEIEIAATHILKTRAKLNKILAERTGQSIEQIEK' A
#
# COMPACT_ATOMS: atom_id res chain seq x y z
N GLY A 1 3.18 7.49 -4.21
CA GLY A 1 3.30 8.84 -3.62
C GLY A 1 2.68 8.93 -2.25
N SER A 2 1.36 8.69 -2.16
CA SER A 2 0.56 8.72 -0.92
C SER A 2 1.16 7.96 0.27
N PHE A 3 1.77 6.78 0.03
CA PHE A 3 2.45 6.01 1.07
C PHE A 3 3.58 6.81 1.77
N LEU A 4 4.41 7.52 1.02
CA LEU A 4 5.48 8.34 1.59
C LEU A 4 4.92 9.56 2.33
N LEU A 5 3.85 10.18 1.81
CA LEU A 5 3.13 11.25 2.50
C LEU A 5 2.62 10.78 3.87
N ALA A 6 2.04 9.57 3.94
CA ALA A 6 1.53 9.00 5.18
C ALA A 6 2.65 8.64 6.19
N ALA A 7 3.86 8.34 5.70
CA ALA A 7 5.01 7.91 6.49
C ALA A 7 5.73 9.06 7.25
N GLY A 8 5.42 10.33 6.95
CA GLY A 8 5.96 11.47 7.70
C GLY A 8 5.53 11.47 9.17
N ALA A 9 6.29 12.19 10.02
CA ALA A 9 5.97 12.33 11.44
C ALA A 9 4.55 12.87 11.64
N LYS A 10 3.78 12.29 12.58
CA LYS A 10 2.40 12.70 12.87
C LYS A 10 2.36 14.18 13.26
N GLY A 11 1.43 14.93 12.67
CA GLY A 11 1.34 16.39 12.82
C GLY A 11 2.24 17.20 11.88
N LYS A 12 3.10 16.54 11.08
CA LYS A 12 4.00 17.19 10.09
C LYS A 12 3.78 16.71 8.66
N ARG A 13 2.59 16.20 8.36
CA ARG A 13 2.20 15.70 7.03
C ARG A 13 1.26 16.72 6.40
N PHE A 14 1.72 17.39 5.35
CA PHE A 14 1.00 18.50 4.74
C PHE A 14 0.77 18.24 3.25
N ALA A 15 -0.34 18.74 2.75
CA ALA A 15 -0.69 18.79 1.35
C ALA A 15 -1.38 20.14 1.08
N LEU A 16 -1.26 20.66 -0.15
CA LEU A 16 -1.91 21.92 -0.54
C LEU A 16 -3.44 21.73 -0.65
N PRO A 17 -4.23 22.81 -0.58
CA PRO A 17 -5.70 22.72 -0.64
C PRO A 17 -6.26 22.02 -1.89
N ASN A 18 -5.55 22.11 -3.01
CA ASN A 18 -5.95 21.50 -4.29
C ASN A 18 -5.18 20.21 -4.61
N ALA A 19 -4.45 19.65 -3.64
CA ALA A 19 -3.70 18.42 -3.86
C ALA A 19 -4.62 17.20 -3.79
N GLU A 20 -4.45 16.27 -4.73
CA GLU A 20 -5.13 14.98 -4.72
C GLU A 20 -4.16 13.87 -4.27
N VAL A 21 -4.62 13.02 -3.35
CA VAL A 21 -3.84 11.90 -2.83
C VAL A 21 -4.56 10.62 -3.16
N MET A 22 -4.07 9.93 -4.19
CA MET A 22 -4.60 8.63 -4.60
C MET A 22 -3.87 7.49 -3.87
N ILE A 23 -4.65 6.56 -3.31
CA ILE A 23 -4.17 5.32 -2.71
C ILE A 23 -4.68 4.19 -3.59
N HIS A 24 -3.77 3.29 -3.99
CA HIS A 24 -4.12 2.10 -4.74
C HIS A 24 -3.32 0.91 -4.22
N GLN A 25 -3.87 -0.28 -4.43
CA GLN A 25 -3.19 -1.54 -4.14
C GLN A 25 -1.97 -1.69 -5.08
N PRO A 26 -0.90 -2.36 -4.63
CA PRO A 26 0.25 -2.63 -5.47
C PRO A 26 -0.19 -3.40 -6.72
N LEU A 27 0.20 -2.89 -7.89
CA LEU A 27 -0.04 -3.54 -9.18
C LEU A 27 1.15 -4.44 -9.51
N GLY A 28 0.87 -5.62 -10.04
CA GLY A 28 1.87 -6.57 -10.48
C GLY A 28 1.26 -7.60 -11.42
N GLY A 29 2.10 -8.15 -12.30
CA GLY A 29 1.76 -9.23 -13.21
C GLY A 29 2.90 -10.26 -13.20
N ALA A 30 2.57 -11.51 -13.50
CA ALA A 30 3.52 -12.60 -13.59
C ALA A 30 3.26 -13.41 -14.86
N GLN A 31 4.34 -13.82 -15.53
CA GLN A 31 4.31 -14.69 -16.71
C GLN A 31 5.50 -15.65 -16.59
N GLY A 32 5.31 -16.91 -16.95
CA GLY A 32 6.35 -17.93 -16.84
C GLY A 32 5.78 -19.30 -16.52
N GLN A 33 6.63 -20.19 -16.03
CA GLN A 33 6.20 -21.50 -15.52
C GLN A 33 5.30 -21.34 -14.29
N ALA A 34 4.49 -22.36 -14.00
CA ALA A 34 3.57 -22.33 -12.86
C ALA A 34 4.26 -21.93 -11.54
N THR A 35 5.46 -22.46 -11.27
CA THR A 35 6.26 -22.12 -10.09
C THR A 35 6.66 -20.65 -10.04
N GLU A 36 7.04 -20.06 -11.18
CA GLU A 36 7.42 -18.64 -11.24
C GLU A 36 6.21 -17.73 -10.99
N ILE A 37 5.06 -18.10 -11.56
CA ILE A 37 3.79 -17.40 -11.34
C ILE A 37 3.41 -17.47 -9.84
N GLU A 38 3.52 -18.64 -9.21
CA GLU A 38 3.22 -18.82 -7.79
C GLU A 38 4.12 -17.97 -6.87
N ILE A 39 5.43 -17.97 -7.14
CA ILE A 39 6.39 -17.16 -6.37
C ILE A 39 6.05 -15.68 -6.49
N ALA A 40 5.79 -15.19 -7.70
CA ALA A 40 5.45 -13.79 -7.94
C ALA A 40 4.13 -13.40 -7.27
N ALA A 41 3.08 -14.22 -7.41
CA ALA A 41 1.79 -14.00 -6.77
C ALA A 41 1.93 -13.95 -5.23
N THR A 42 2.70 -14.88 -4.66
CA THR A 42 2.99 -14.91 -3.22
C THR A 42 3.70 -13.64 -2.75
N HIS A 43 4.67 -13.15 -3.53
CA HIS A 43 5.39 -11.92 -3.22
C HIS A 43 4.48 -10.69 -3.29
N ILE A 44 3.59 -10.60 -4.28
CA ILE A 44 2.60 -9.52 -4.41
C ILE A 44 1.67 -9.51 -3.19
N LEU A 45 1.14 -10.67 -2.78
CA LEU A 45 0.26 -10.78 -1.61
C LEU A 45 0.97 -10.36 -0.30
N LYS A 46 2.22 -10.81 -0.09
CA LYS A 46 3.03 -10.41 1.07
C LYS A 46 3.28 -8.90 1.08
N THR A 47 3.60 -8.33 -0.08
CA THR A 47 3.83 -6.89 -0.24
C THR A 47 2.56 -6.10 0.08
N ARG A 48 1.42 -6.52 -0.46
CA ARG A 48 0.11 -5.93 -0.18
C ARG A 48 -0.20 -5.90 1.31
N ALA A 49 -0.10 -7.06 1.98
CA ALA A 49 -0.36 -7.16 3.41
C ALA A 49 0.55 -6.26 4.24
N LYS A 50 1.85 -6.19 3.89
CA LYS A 50 2.82 -5.31 4.56
C LYS A 50 2.46 -3.84 4.40
N LEU A 51 2.12 -3.41 3.19
CA LEU A 51 1.76 -2.00 2.92
C LEU A 51 0.47 -1.62 3.64
N ASN A 52 -0.55 -2.49 3.62
CA ASN A 52 -1.82 -2.25 4.30
C ASN A 52 -1.63 -2.09 5.81
N LYS A 53 -0.82 -2.96 6.43
CA LYS A 53 -0.49 -2.86 7.86
C LYS A 53 0.18 -1.54 8.21
N ILE A 54 1.16 -1.11 7.42
CA ILE A 54 1.86 0.16 7.65
C ILE A 54 0.90 1.34 7.46
N LEU A 55 0.06 1.31 6.42
CA LEU A 55 -0.92 2.37 6.19
C LEU A 55 -1.92 2.47 7.34
N ALA A 56 -2.49 1.35 7.78
CA ALA A 56 -3.41 1.29 8.92
C ALA A 56 -2.79 1.93 10.18
N GLU A 57 -1.56 1.56 10.52
CA GLU A 57 -0.83 2.14 11.66
C GLU A 57 -0.63 3.66 11.52
N ARG A 58 -0.25 4.13 10.32
CA ARG A 58 0.09 5.54 10.09
C ARG A 58 -1.14 6.43 9.93
N THR A 59 -2.25 5.91 9.43
CA THR A 59 -3.51 6.66 9.29
C THR A 59 -4.39 6.55 10.53
N GLY A 60 -4.22 5.50 11.34
CA GLY A 60 -5.10 5.17 12.46
C GLY A 60 -6.43 4.53 12.03
N GLN A 61 -6.54 4.12 10.77
CA GLN A 61 -7.69 3.36 10.27
C GLN A 61 -7.50 1.87 10.55
N SER A 62 -8.60 1.13 10.62
CA SER A 62 -8.53 -0.33 10.77
C SER A 62 -7.98 -0.98 9.49
N ILE A 63 -7.49 -2.22 9.60
CA ILE A 63 -6.96 -2.93 8.44
C ILE A 63 -8.05 -3.24 7.41
N GLU A 64 -9.26 -3.55 7.88
CA GLU A 64 -10.46 -3.76 7.05
C GLU A 64 -10.85 -2.46 6.33
N GLN A 65 -10.64 -1.33 7.00
CA GLN A 65 -10.51 0.03 6.47
C GLN A 65 -9.78 0.11 5.13
N ILE A 66 -8.52 -0.30 5.19
CA ILE A 66 -7.51 -0.14 4.15
C ILE A 66 -7.62 -1.21 3.05
N GLU A 67 -8.20 -2.36 3.37
CA GLU A 67 -8.36 -3.49 2.44
C GLU A 67 -9.60 -3.43 1.55
N LYS A 68 -10.58 -2.59 1.90
CA LYS A 68 -11.73 -2.28 1.04
C LYS A 68 -11.33 -1.50 -0.20
#